data_AF-A0A538A795-F1
#
_entry.id   AF-A0A538A795-F1
#
_cell.length_a   1.000
_cell.length_b   1.000
_cell.length_c   1.000
_cell.angle_alpha   90.00
_cell.angle_beta   90.00
_cell.angle_gamma   90.00
#
_symmetry.space_group_name_H-M   'P 1'
#
loop_
_entity.id
_entity.type
_entity.pdbx_description
1 polymer ?
#
loop_
_entity_poly.entity_id
_entity_poly.type
_entity_poly.pdbx_seq_one_letter_code
_entity_poly.pdbx_strand_id
1 'polypeptide(L)' 'MSKQIAVSRTARCGESVYCSSQVVRQQRKPKYKSRAYNRCRRCGRPRAYFRKFGLCRLCLRELAHKGYIPGMTKSSW' A
#
# COMPACT_ATOMS: atom_id res chain seq x y z
N MET A 1 -0.17 12.92 -21.46
CA MET A 1 0.27 13.57 -20.19
C MET A 1 -0.14 12.71 -18.99
N SER A 2 0.12 11.40 -19.04
CA SER A 2 -0.27 10.45 -18.02
C SER A 2 1.01 9.95 -17.37
N LYS A 3 1.49 10.66 -16.35
CA LYS A 3 2.62 10.16 -15.55
C LYS A 3 2.12 8.92 -14.83
N GLN A 4 2.42 7.77 -15.44
CA GLN A 4 2.15 6.46 -14.91
C GLN A 4 2.60 6.46 -13.44
N ILE A 5 1.66 6.17 -12.53
CA ILE A 5 2.05 5.67 -11.21
C ILE A 5 2.79 4.39 -11.56
N ALA A 6 4.12 4.43 -11.55
CA ALA A 6 4.94 3.23 -11.66
C ALA A 6 4.58 2.37 -10.45
N VAL A 7 3.57 1.51 -10.63
CA VAL A 7 3.36 0.35 -9.79
C VAL A 7 4.46 -0.59 -10.24
N SER A 8 5.71 -0.25 -9.91
CA SER A 8 6.88 -1.09 -10.16
C SER A 8 6.52 -2.44 -9.58
N ARG A 9 6.19 -3.37 -10.48
CA ARG A 9 5.88 -4.78 -10.21
C ARG A 9 7.18 -5.46 -9.77
N THR A 10 7.77 -5.03 -8.68
CA THR A 10 8.88 -5.71 -7.98
C THR A 10 9.04 -5.07 -6.60
N ALA A 11 8.12 -5.32 -5.68
CA ALA A 11 8.53 -5.37 -4.28
C ALA A 11 9.19 -6.74 -4.07
N ARG A 12 10.45 -6.88 -4.52
CA ARG A 12 11.31 -7.94 -3.99
C ARG A 12 11.43 -7.67 -2.48
N CYS A 13 11.36 -8.70 -1.64
CA CYS A 13 11.46 -8.56 -0.17
C CYS A 13 12.78 -7.91 0.30
N GLY A 14 13.72 -7.61 -0.62
CA GLY A 14 15.02 -7.00 -0.33
C GLY A 14 15.06 -5.47 -0.28
N GLU A 15 14.05 -4.72 -0.74
CA GLU A 15 14.12 -3.23 -0.77
C GLU A 15 13.10 -2.54 0.16
N SER A 16 12.15 -3.27 0.75
CA SER A 16 11.20 -2.71 1.72
C SER A 16 11.65 -2.98 3.15
N VAL A 17 11.69 -1.93 3.99
CA VAL A 17 12.15 -1.90 5.40
C VAL A 17 11.36 -2.83 6.35
N TYR A 18 10.51 -3.72 5.86
CA TYR A 18 9.73 -4.65 6.68
C TYR A 18 9.55 -6.01 6.01
N CYS A 19 10.65 -6.73 5.76
CA CYS A 19 10.60 -8.17 5.47
C CYS A 19 10.35 -8.93 6.79
N SER A 20 9.13 -8.77 7.33
CA SER A 20 8.68 -9.50 8.51
C SER A 20 8.15 -10.87 8.11
N SER A 21 8.32 -11.86 8.99
CA SER A 21 7.77 -13.22 8.85
C SER A 21 6.28 -13.23 8.48
N GLN A 22 5.54 -12.21 8.91
CA GLN A 22 4.11 -12.08 8.64
C GLN A 22 3.78 -11.72 7.18
N VAL A 23 4.66 -11.01 6.45
CA VAL A 23 4.49 -10.73 5.02
C VAL A 23 4.58 -12.03 4.23
N VAL A 24 5.63 -12.82 4.49
CA VAL A 24 5.85 -14.13 3.86
C VAL A 24 4.69 -15.08 4.15
N ARG A 25 4.21 -15.09 5.40
CA ARG A 25 3.05 -15.91 5.80
C ARG A 25 1.77 -15.56 5.04
N GLN A 26 1.61 -14.30 4.63
CA GLN A 26 0.44 -13.84 3.90
C GLN A 26 0.49 -14.13 2.39
N GLN A 27 1.67 -14.24 1.81
CA GLN A 27 1.83 -14.65 0.40
C GLN A 27 1.39 -16.10 0.18
N ARG A 28 1.44 -16.93 1.23
CA ARG A 28 0.95 -18.31 1.19
C ARG A 28 -0.58 -18.32 1.13
N LYS A 29 -1.14 -19.28 0.36
CA LYS A 29 -2.58 -19.49 0.28
C LYS A 29 -3.14 -19.81 1.69
N PRO A 30 -4.03 -18.98 2.26
CA PRO A 30 -4.59 -19.23 3.57
C PRO A 30 -5.57 -20.41 3.53
N LYS A 31 -5.59 -21.23 4.58
CA LYS A 31 -6.55 -22.35 4.75
C LYS A 31 -8.02 -21.88 4.73
N TYR A 32 -8.28 -20.70 5.30
CA TYR A 32 -9.63 -20.11 5.39
C TYR A 32 -9.66 -18.72 4.78
N LYS A 33 -10.76 -18.39 4.09
CA LYS A 33 -10.96 -17.08 3.45
C LYS A 33 -10.93 -15.91 4.46
N SER A 34 -11.38 -16.13 5.70
CA SER A 34 -11.39 -15.14 6.78
C SER A 34 -10.00 -14.66 7.20
N ARG A 35 -8.93 -15.44 6.93
CA ARG A 35 -7.56 -15.08 7.28
C ARG A 35 -6.91 -14.10 6.29
N ALA A 36 -7.57 -13.80 5.18
CA ALA A 36 -7.11 -12.80 4.23
C ALA A 36 -7.40 -11.39 4.77
N TYR A 37 -6.37 -10.56 4.85
CA TYR A 37 -6.48 -9.14 5.18
C TYR A 37 -5.65 -8.32 4.19
N ASN A 38 -5.90 -7.02 4.11
CA ASN A 38 -5.18 -6.17 3.15
C ASN A 38 -3.97 -5.51 3.82
N ARG A 39 -2.80 -5.61 3.18
CA ARG A 39 -1.61 -4.82 3.52
C ARG A 39 -1.40 -3.73 2.47
N CYS A 40 -0.76 -2.65 2.88
CA CYS A 40 -0.33 -1.63 1.93
C CYS A 40 0.70 -2.18 0.93
N ARG A 41 0.52 -1.87 -0.36
CA ARG A 41 1.40 -2.33 -1.44
C ARG A 41 2.84 -1.80 -1.38
N ARG A 42 3.02 -0.60 -0.83
CA ARG A 42 4.35 0.05 -0.68
C ARG A 42 5.05 -0.31 0.64
N CYS A 43 4.37 -0.06 1.77
CA CYS A 43 4.94 -0.13 3.11
C CYS A 43 4.75 -1.49 3.82
N GLY A 44 3.83 -2.35 3.35
CA GLY A 44 3.51 -3.62 4.03
C GLY A 44 2.76 -3.47 5.37
N ARG A 45 2.32 -2.26 5.75
CA ARG A 45 1.59 -2.02 7.00
C ARG A 45 0.20 -2.68 6.96
N PRO A 46 -0.20 -3.43 8.01
CA PRO A 46 -1.46 -4.20 8.03
C PRO A 46 -2.70 -3.40 8.45
N ARG A 47 -2.53 -2.21 9.04
CA ARG A 47 -3.61 -1.39 9.57
C ARG A 47 -3.72 -0.05 8.84
N ALA A 48 -4.88 0.61 8.98
CA ALA A 48 -5.19 1.90 8.36
C ALA A 48 -4.99 1.86 6.84
N TYR A 49 -5.68 0.89 6.21
CA TYR A 49 -5.62 0.62 4.78
C TYR A 49 -6.83 1.23 4.07
N PHE A 50 -6.56 2.10 3.08
CA PHE A 50 -7.60 2.66 2.23
C PHE A 50 -7.83 1.75 1.02
N ARG A 51 -9.00 1.11 0.95
CA ARG A 51 -9.33 0.13 -0.11
C ARG A 51 -9.31 0.73 -1.52
N LYS A 52 -9.76 1.98 -1.68
CA LYS A 52 -9.77 2.69 -2.97
C LYS A 52 -8.37 2.87 -3.56
N PHE A 53 -7.39 3.17 -2.72
CA PHE A 53 -6.02 3.49 -3.16
C PHE A 53 -5.03 2.34 -3.00
N GLY A 54 -5.34 1.34 -2.17
CA GLY A 54 -4.44 0.22 -1.91
C GLY A 54 -3.24 0.55 -1.02
N LEU A 55 -3.34 1.62 -0.22
CA LEU A 55 -2.22 2.21 0.52
C LEU A 55 -2.52 2.39 2.02
N CYS A 56 -1.44 2.45 2.81
CA CYS A 56 -1.46 2.83 4.22
C CYS A 56 -1.64 4.35 4.37
N ARG A 57 -2.21 4.80 5.49
CA ARG A 57 -2.43 6.24 5.75
C ARG A 57 -1.19 7.13 5.61
N LEU A 58 0.01 6.61 5.92
CA LEU A 58 1.27 7.38 5.83
C LEU A 58 1.67 7.56 4.37
N CYS A 59 1.79 6.46 3.62
CA CYS A 59 2.13 6.54 2.20
C CYS A 59 1.08 7.32 1.40
N LEU A 60 -0.20 7.24 1.77
CA LEU A 60 -1.24 8.06 1.15
C LEU A 60 -0.96 9.56 1.37
N ARG A 61 -0.64 9.95 2.61
CA ARG A 61 -0.32 11.34 2.96
C ARG A 61 0.93 11.84 2.22
N GLU A 62 1.99 11.05 2.17
CA GLU A 62 3.21 11.39 1.43
C GLU A 62 2.94 11.58 -0.07
N LEU A 63 2.15 10.70 -0.68
CA LEU A 63 1.82 10.79 -2.10
C LEU A 63 0.87 11.94 -2.41
N ALA A 64 -0.05 12.25 -1.50
CA ALA A 64 -0.93 13.42 -1.59
C ALA A 64 -0.11 14.72 -1.54
N HIS A 65 0.86 14.83 -0.61
CA HIS A 65 1.74 16.01 -0.54
C HIS A 65 2.63 16.15 -1.77
N LYS A 66 3.05 15.04 -2.38
CA LYS A 66 3.82 15.04 -3.63
C LYS A 66 2.96 15.26 -4.89
N GLY A 67 1.63 15.31 -4.77
CA GLY A 67 0.72 15.53 -5.90
C GLY A 67 0.60 14.35 -6.88
N TYR A 68 0.94 13.12 -6.45
CA TYR A 68 0.82 11.94 -7.32
C TYR A 68 -0.61 11.40 -7.41
N ILE A 69 -1.50 11.79 -6.50
CA ILE A 69 -2.88 11.33 -6.46
C ILE A 69 -3.75 12.37 -7.19
N PRO A 70 -4.38 12.01 -8.32
CA PRO A 70 -5.23 12.94 -9.05
C PRO A 70 -6.46 13.32 -8.21
N GLY A 71 -6.82 14.60 -8.21
CA GLY A 71 -8.04 15.09 -7.55
C GLY A 71 -8.01 15.05 -6.01
N MET A 72 -6.84 14.92 -5.39
CA MET A 72 -6.72 14.95 -3.93
C MET A 72 -6.25 16.32 -3.44
N THR A 73 -7.18 17.10 -2.90
CA THR A 73 -6.93 18.41 -2.28
C THR A 73 -7.18 18.36 -0.78
N LYS A 74 -6.64 19.35 -0.04
CA LYS A 74 -7.04 19.55 1.36
C LYS A 74 -8.44 20.13 1.38
N SER A 75 -9.32 19.60 2.23
CA SER A 75 -10.64 20.18 2.48
C SER A 75 -10.52 21.37 3.41
N SER A 76 -11.15 22.48 3.05
CA SER A 76 -11.53 23.56 3.97
C SER A 76 -13.01 23.40 4.27
N TRP A 77 -13.40 23.53 5.54
CA TRP A 77 -14.77 23.85 5.92
C TRP A 77 -14.85 25.37 6.06
#